data_AF-A0A7V4UGZ0-F1
#
_entry.id   AF-A0A7V4UGZ0-F1
#
_cell.length_a   1.000
_cell.length_b   1.000
_cell.length_c   1.000
_cell.angle_alpha   90.00
_cell.angle_beta   90.00
_cell.angle_gamma   90.00
#
_symmetry.space_group_name_H-M   'P 1'
#
loop_
_entity.id
_entity.type
_entity.pdbx_description
1 polymer ?
#
loop_
_entity_poly.entity_id
_entity_poly.type
_entity_poly.pdbx_seq_one_letter_code
_entity_poly.pdbx_strand_id
1 'polypeptide(L)' 'MFTMTQRPETSIPELLSDHAAIEAVRSRAAREAALKTAAAGKPVAVWRDGAVVWLQPEEVLARLSAKPVA' A
#
# COMPACT_ATOMS: atom_id res chain seq x y z
N MET A 1 -34.17 -14.84 12.81
CA MET A 1 -33.67 -15.73 11.73
C MET A 1 -32.62 -14.93 10.98
N PHE A 2 -31.33 -15.20 11.20
CA PHE A 2 -30.24 -14.54 10.47
C PHE A 2 -29.75 -15.50 9.39
N THR A 3 -29.85 -15.11 8.13
CA THR A 3 -29.29 -15.87 7.02
C THR A 3 -27.78 -15.67 7.01
N MET A 4 -27.03 -16.71 7.35
CA MET A 4 -25.59 -16.74 7.17
C MET A 4 -25.32 -16.86 5.67
N THR A 5 -25.11 -15.73 4.99
CA THR A 5 -24.62 -15.74 3.61
C THR A 5 -23.26 -16.42 3.60
N GLN A 6 -23.20 -17.68 3.16
CA GLN A 6 -21.92 -18.37 2.97
C GLN A 6 -21.11 -17.58 1.95
N ARG A 7 -19.99 -17.01 2.40
CA ARG A 7 -18.93 -16.55 1.50
C ARG A 7 -18.38 -17.79 0.79
N PRO A 8 -18.05 -17.74 -0.50
CA PRO A 8 -17.38 -18.85 -1.17
C PRO A 8 -16.15 -19.26 -0.34
N GLU A 9 -15.99 -20.56 -0.07
CA GLU A 9 -14.85 -21.16 0.63
C GLU A 9 -13.61 -21.13 -0.28
N THR A 10 -13.21 -19.95 -0.75
CA THR A 10 -11.93 -19.81 -1.44
C THR A 10 -10.84 -20.03 -0.40
N SER A 11 -10.03 -21.06 -0.62
CA SER A 11 -8.95 -21.39 0.31
C SER A 11 -7.94 -20.24 0.34
N ILE A 12 -7.28 -20.04 1.47
CA ILE A 12 -6.22 -19.01 1.58
C ILE A 12 -5.16 -19.18 0.46
N PRO A 13 -4.71 -20.39 0.08
CA PRO A 13 -3.84 -20.60 -1.08
C PRO A 13 -4.40 -20.06 -2.40
N GLU A 14 -5.69 -20.27 -2.68
CA GLU A 14 -6.33 -19.74 -3.90
C GLU A 14 -6.41 -18.21 -3.87
N LEU A 15 -6.74 -17.61 -2.73
CA LEU A 15 -6.73 -16.14 -2.56
C LEU A 15 -5.33 -15.56 -2.73
N LEU A 16 -4.31 -16.27 -2.24
CA LEU A 16 -2.91 -15.85 -2.36
C LEU A 16 -2.30 -16.14 -3.73
N SER A 17 -2.96 -16.95 -4.56
CA SER A 17 -2.51 -17.26 -5.92
C SER A 17 -2.71 -16.09 -6.89
N ASP A 18 -3.64 -15.17 -6.59
CA ASP A 18 -3.80 -13.93 -7.32
C ASP A 18 -2.76 -12.88 -6.86
N HIS A 19 -1.52 -13.10 -7.30
CA HIS A 19 -0.41 -12.23 -6.98
C HIS A 19 -0.63 -10.78 -7.45
N ALA A 20 -1.36 -10.57 -8.55
CA ALA A 20 -1.64 -9.25 -9.07
C ALA A 20 -2.60 -8.46 -8.15
N ALA A 21 -3.66 -9.10 -7.66
CA ALA A 21 -4.57 -8.49 -6.70
C ALA A 21 -3.86 -8.14 -5.38
N ILE A 22 -2.99 -9.03 -4.90
CA ILE A 22 -2.21 -8.82 -3.66
C ILE A 22 -1.27 -7.64 -3.83
N GLU A 23 -0.50 -7.60 -4.91
CA GLU A 23 0.45 -6.52 -5.14
C GLU A 23 -0.25 -5.17 -5.35
N ALA A 24 -1.43 -5.15 -5.98
CA ALA A 24 -2.24 -3.94 -6.10
C ALA A 24 -2.69 -3.42 -4.72
N VAL A 25 -3.21 -4.28 -3.85
CA VAL A 25 -3.63 -3.91 -2.49
C VAL A 25 -2.43 -3.48 -1.65
N ARG A 26 -1.31 -4.20 -1.75
CA ARG A 26 -0.06 -3.89 -1.05
C ARG A 26 0.49 -2.54 -1.47
N SER A 27 0.56 -2.25 -2.78
CA SER A 27 1.02 -0.98 -3.32
C SER A 27 0.15 0.18 -2.83
N ARG A 28 -1.17 0.00 -2.86
CA ARG A 28 -2.12 0.99 -2.32
C ARG A 28 -1.91 1.21 -0.82
N ALA A 29 -1.83 0.15 -0.03
CA ALA A 29 -1.64 0.25 1.42
C ALA A 29 -0.31 0.94 1.78
N ALA A 30 0.76 0.60 1.06
CA ALA A 30 2.07 1.24 1.24
C ALA A 30 2.02 2.74 0.92
N ARG A 31 1.36 3.13 -0.18
CA ARG A 31 1.16 4.54 -0.53
C ARG A 31 0.37 5.30 0.54
N GLU A 32 -0.74 4.73 1.00
CA GLU A 32 -1.56 5.34 2.05
C GLU A 32 -0.78 5.52 3.37
N ALA A 33 0.00 4.52 3.78
CA ALA A 33 0.84 4.58 4.98
C ALA A 33 1.93 5.65 4.87
N ALA A 34 2.59 5.75 3.71
CA ALA A 34 3.62 6.77 3.47
C ALA A 34 3.02 8.18 3.50
N LEU A 35 1.87 8.40 2.86
CA LEU A 35 1.17 9.69 2.90
C LEU A 35 0.74 10.08 4.30
N LYS A 36 0.17 9.16 5.09
CA LYS A 36 -0.22 9.42 6.49
C LYS A 36 0.98 9.77 7.36
N THR A 37 2.09 9.06 7.19
CA THR A 37 3.34 9.32 7.93
C THR A 37 3.90 10.70 7.61
N ALA A 38 3.97 11.05 6.32
CA ALA A 38 4.44 12.35 5.86
C ALA A 38 3.51 13.49 6.32
N ALA A 39 2.19 13.32 6.23
CA ALA A 39 1.24 14.31 6.73
C ALA A 39 1.36 14.56 8.24
N ALA A 40 1.89 13.60 9.01
CA ALA A 40 2.21 13.75 10.43
C ALA A 40 3.59 14.38 10.69
N GLY A 41 4.26 14.89 9.65
CA GLY A 41 5.57 15.54 9.74
C GLY A 41 6.74 14.57 9.97
N LYS A 42 6.56 13.28 9.70
CA LYS A 42 7.60 12.26 9.90
C LYS A 42 8.23 11.83 8.58
N PRO A 43 9.57 11.67 8.53
CA PRO A 43 10.25 11.17 7.34
C PRO A 43 9.91 9.70 7.09
N VAL A 44 10.03 9.27 5.82
CA VAL A 44 9.76 7.90 5.39
C VAL A 44 11.04 7.29 4.80
N ALA A 45 11.42 6.12 5.29
CA ALA A 45 12.53 5.35 4.74
C ALA A 45 12.13 4.71 3.40
N VAL A 46 12.99 4.85 2.40
CA VAL A 46 12.89 4.17 1.11
C VAL A 46 14.18 3.44 0.79
N TRP A 47 14.07 2.32 0.09
CA TRP A 47 15.24 1.69 -0.52
C TRP A 47 15.57 2.38 -1.83
N ARG A 48 16.80 2.86 -1.99
CA ARG A 48 17.31 3.47 -3.22
C ARG A 48 18.76 3.04 -3.40
N ASP A 49 19.06 2.44 -4.54
CA ASP A 49 20.43 2.11 -4.96
C ASP A 49 21.26 1.36 -3.91
N GLY A 50 20.63 0.37 -3.25
CA GLY A 50 21.31 -0.47 -2.26
C GLY A 50 21.40 0.13 -0.86
N ALA A 51 20.79 1.29 -0.63
CA ALA A 51 20.81 1.97 0.66
C ALA A 51 19.42 2.38 1.14
N VAL A 52 19.30 2.58 2.45
CA VAL A 52 18.13 3.21 3.08
C VAL A 52 18.31 4.73 3.01
N VAL A 53 17.38 5.40 2.33
CA VAL A 53 17.32 6.86 2.22
C VAL A 53 16.06 7.35 2.92
N TRP A 54 16.18 8.40 3.72
CA TRP A 54 15.05 9.04 4.38
C TRP A 54 14.52 10.18 3.52
N LEU A 55 13.27 10.08 3.10
CA LEU A 55 12.57 11.18 2.44
C LEU A 55 11.89 12.04 3.48
N GLN A 56 12.07 13.36 3.37
CA GLN A 56 11.35 14.31 4.19
C GLN A 56 9.87 14.36 3.83
N PRO A 57 8.99 14.79 4.75
CA PRO A 57 7.55 14.86 4.53
C PRO A 57 7.16 15.52 3.21
N GLU A 58 7.75 16.67 2.87
CA GLU A 58 7.51 17.42 1.65
C GLU A 58 7.90 16.65 0.38
N GLU A 59 9.00 15.89 0.42
CA GLU A 59 9.44 15.06 -0.70
C GLU A 59 8.47 13.89 -0.94
N VAL A 60 7.98 13.27 0.15
CA VAL A 60 7.00 12.18 0.09
C VAL A 60 5.68 12.70 -0.49
N LEU A 61 5.20 13.84 0.00
CA LEU A 61 3.95 14.46 -0.46
C LEU A 61 4.06 14.88 -1.93
N ALA A 62 5.17 15.50 -2.35
CA ALA A 62 5.39 15.87 -3.74
C ALA A 62 5.41 14.63 -4.67
N ARG A 63 6.06 13.55 -4.23
CA ARG A 63 6.20 12.31 -5.02
C ARG A 63 4.90 11.50 -5.14
N LEU A 64 4.12 11.43 -4.06
CA LEU A 64 2.96 10.53 -3.97
C LEU A 64 1.61 11.20 -4.13
N SER A 65 1.52 12.54 -4.09
CA SER A 65 0.27 13.28 -4.34
C SER A 65 -0.03 13.49 -5.82
N ALA A 66 0.94 13.20 -6.71
CA ALA A 66 0.66 13.10 -8.14
C ALA A 66 -0.35 11.97 -8.40
N LYS A 67 -1.47 12.31 -9.04
CA LYS A 67 -2.52 11.36 -9.43
C LYS A 67 -1.89 10.29 -10.34
N PRO A 68 -2.21 8.99 -10.21
CA PRO A 68 -1.71 8.01 -11.17
C PRO A 68 -2.25 8.39 -12.55
N VAL A 69 -1.36 8.50 -13.54
CA VAL A 69 -1.77 8.48 -14.95
C VAL A 69 -2.46 7.13 -15.17
N ALA A 70 -3.69 7.23 -15.68
CA ALA A 70 -4.58 6.11 -15.95
C ALA A 70 -4.00 5.13 -16.98
#